data_AF-A0A2V5WQ44-F1
#
_entry.id   AF-A0A2V5WQ44-F1
#
_cell.length_a   1.000
_cell.length_b   1.000
_cell.length_c   1.000
_cell.angle_alpha   90.00
_cell.angle_beta   90.00
_cell.angle_gamma   90.00
#
_symmetry.space_group_name_H-M   'P 1'
#
loop_
_entity.id
_entity.type
_entity.pdbx_description
1 polymer ?
#
loop_
_entity_poly.entity_id
_entity_poly.type
_entity_poly.pdbx_seq_one_letter_code
_entity_poly.pdbx_strand_id
1 'polypeptide(L)'
;MDPAARKRHFDELGPILRRSIKGVQELPDGYQFQFPSDPKTILAIAEWAAGERLCCPFFDIQLHLEAEGGLFWLRLTGREGTKDFIKVDGAEWIKQAR
;
A
#
# COMPACT_ATOMS: atom_id res chain seq x y z
N MET A 1 -15.77 -1.20 -9.06
CA MET A 1 -14.69 -2.02 -9.65
C MET A 1 -15.33 -3.21 -10.35
N ASP A 2 -14.97 -3.49 -11.60
CA ASP A 2 -15.49 -4.66 -12.33
C ASP A 2 -14.82 -5.98 -11.85
N PRO A 3 -15.34 -7.16 -12.23
CA PRO A 3 -14.77 -8.45 -11.82
C PRO A 3 -13.29 -8.64 -12.16
N ALA A 4 -12.84 -8.20 -13.34
CA ALA A 4 -11.44 -8.34 -13.75
C ALA A 4 -10.53 -7.44 -12.91
N ALA A 5 -10.91 -6.17 -12.71
CA ALA A 5 -10.18 -5.26 -11.83
C ALA A 5 -10.16 -5.75 -10.37
N ARG A 6 -11.24 -6.39 -9.91
CA ARG A 6 -11.30 -7.00 -8.57
C ARG A 6 -10.27 -8.11 -8.42
N LYS A 7 -10.24 -9.04 -9.37
CA LYS A 7 -9.25 -10.13 -9.36
C LYS A 7 -7.82 -9.58 -9.38
N ARG A 8 -7.55 -8.62 -10.26
CA ARG A 8 -6.24 -7.99 -10.37
C ARG A 8 -5.79 -7.34 -9.07
N HIS A 9 -6.70 -6.65 -8.39
CA HIS A 9 -6.41 -5.97 -7.13
C HIS A 9 -6.18 -6.95 -5.96
N PHE A 10 -7.09 -7.90 -5.75
CA PHE A 10 -7.05 -8.78 -4.56
C PHE A 10 -6.20 -10.04 -4.72
N ASP A 11 -6.27 -10.71 -5.87
CA ASP A 11 -5.64 -12.02 -6.08
C ASP A 11 -4.22 -11.90 -6.63
N GLU A 12 -3.90 -10.80 -7.31
CA GLU A 12 -2.60 -10.60 -7.96
C GLU A 12 -1.75 -9.53 -7.26
N LEU A 13 -2.19 -8.27 -7.29
CA LEU A 13 -1.40 -7.14 -6.80
C LEU A 13 -1.17 -7.21 -5.29
N GLY A 14 -2.23 -7.39 -4.49
CA GLY A 14 -2.10 -7.46 -3.04
C GLY A 14 -1.05 -8.45 -2.56
N PRO A 15 -1.10 -9.74 -2.98
CA PRO A 15 -0.10 -10.74 -2.61
C PRO A 15 1.32 -10.42 -3.12
N ILE A 16 1.45 -9.90 -4.35
CA ILE A 16 2.76 -9.53 -4.91
C ILE A 16 3.39 -8.40 -4.10
N LEU A 17 2.62 -7.35 -3.81
CA LEU A 17 3.11 -6.18 -3.10
C LEU A 17 3.48 -6.51 -1.67
N ARG A 18 2.66 -7.25 -0.93
CA ARG A 18 3.00 -7.62 0.46
C ARG A 18 4.36 -8.33 0.57
N ARG A 19 4.69 -9.20 -0.40
CA ARG A 19 5.99 -9.91 -0.44
C ARG A 19 7.17 -9.01 -0.81
N SER A 20 6.90 -7.84 -1.37
CA SER A 20 7.91 -6.86 -1.79
C SER A 20 8.20 -5.81 -0.73
N ILE A 21 7.46 -5.79 0.38
CA ILE A 21 7.66 -4.83 1.47
C ILE A 21 9.07 -5.01 2.07
N LYS A 22 9.79 -3.90 2.22
CA LYS A 22 11.15 -3.85 2.79
C LYS A 22 11.18 -3.31 4.21
N GLY A 23 10.16 -2.56 4.59
CA GLY A 23 10.04 -1.96 5.90
C GLY A 23 8.66 -1.37 6.11
N VAL A 24 8.28 -1.26 7.37
CA VAL A 24 7.04 -0.62 7.81
C VAL A 24 7.37 0.39 8.88
N GLN A 25 6.77 1.58 8.75
CA GLN A 25 6.81 2.61 9.77
C GLN A 25 5.39 2.96 10.19
N GLU A 26 5.16 2.93 11.50
CA GLU A 26 3.91 3.38 12.08
C GLU A 26 3.86 4.90 12.09
N LEU A 27 2.71 5.45 11.71
CA LEU A 27 2.40 6.88 11.82
C LEU A 27 1.31 7.08 12.88
N PRO A 28 1.07 8.31 13.36
CA PRO A 28 -0.04 8.59 14.28
C PRO A 28 -1.40 8.22 13.68
N ASP A 29 -1.58 8.44 12.38
CA ASP A 29 -2.83 8.36 11.63
C ASP A 29 -2.86 7.20 10.61
N GLY A 30 -1.86 6.31 10.62
CA GLY A 30 -1.79 5.18 9.70
C GLY A 30 -0.41 4.53 9.65
N TYR A 31 0.00 4.12 8.45
CA TYR A 31 1.26 3.41 8.20
C TYR A 31 1.91 3.88 6.90
N GLN A 32 3.23 3.74 6.81
CA GLN A 32 3.93 3.78 5.53
C GLN A 32 4.80 2.54 5.32
N PHE A 33 4.85 2.11 4.07
CA PHE A 33 5.45 0.87 3.63
C PHE A 33 6.55 1.20 2.62
N GLN A 34 7.73 0.63 2.85
CA GLN A 34 8.88 0.81 2.00
C GLN A 34 8.93 -0.28 0.93
N PHE A 35 9.30 0.10 -0.29
CA PHE A 35 9.41 -0.79 -1.43
C PHE A 35 10.70 -0.55 -2.23
N PRO A 36 11.12 -1.51 -3.06
CA PRO A 36 12.08 -1.26 -4.11
C PRO A 36 11.63 -0.12 -5.04
N SER A 37 12.55 0.79 -5.36
CA SER A 37 12.31 1.95 -6.24
C SER A 37 12.48 1.62 -7.73
N ASP A 38 12.28 0.35 -8.12
CA ASP A 38 12.38 -0.06 -9.52
C ASP A 38 11.07 0.23 -10.28
N PRO A 39 11.12 0.49 -11.60
CA PRO A 39 9.95 0.88 -12.38
C PRO A 39 8.77 -0.12 -12.31
N LYS A 40 9.05 -1.42 -12.20
CA LYS A 40 8.01 -2.45 -12.13
C LYS A 40 7.25 -2.36 -10.81
N THR A 41 7.95 -2.16 -9.71
CA THR A 41 7.34 -2.00 -8.38
C THR A 41 6.53 -0.70 -8.29
N ILE A 42 7.06 0.40 -8.83
CA ILE A 42 6.35 1.70 -8.86
C ILE A 42 5.01 1.59 -9.59
N LEU A 43 5.01 0.99 -10.79
CA LEU A 43 3.79 0.81 -11.58
C LEU A 43 2.78 -0.10 -10.88
N ALA A 44 3.24 -1.20 -10.27
CA ALA A 44 2.37 -2.12 -9.55
C ALA A 44 1.69 -1.47 -8.35
N ILE A 45 2.41 -0.63 -7.60
CA ILE A 45 1.84 0.10 -6.46
C ILE A 45 0.87 1.19 -6.92
N ALA A 46 1.18 1.90 -8.00
CA ALA A 46 0.26 2.89 -8.56
C ALA A 46 -1.06 2.26 -9.02
N GLU A 47 -0.99 1.10 -9.69
CA GLU A 47 -2.16 0.32 -10.10
C GLU A 47 -2.96 -0.14 -8.88
N TRP A 48 -2.28 -0.68 -7.85
CA TRP A 48 -2.94 -1.12 -6.63
C TRP A 48 -3.61 0.03 -5.89
N ALA A 49 -2.95 1.19 -5.77
CA ALA A 49 -3.48 2.39 -5.12
C ALA A 49 -4.75 2.91 -5.81
N ALA A 50 -4.78 2.88 -7.15
CA ALA A 50 -5.98 3.23 -7.91
C ALA A 50 -7.14 2.26 -7.62
N GLY A 51 -6.86 0.96 -7.48
CA GLY A 51 -7.83 -0.04 -7.06
C GLY A 51 -8.30 0.14 -5.62
N GLU A 52 -7.37 0.41 -4.71
CA GLU A 52 -7.64 0.59 -3.28
C GLU A 52 -8.57 1.78 -3.04
N ARG A 53 -8.39 2.87 -3.79
CA ARG A 53 -9.30 4.03 -3.75
C ARG A 53 -10.75 3.67 -4.07
N LEU A 54 -10.99 2.64 -4.89
CA LEU A 54 -12.34 2.17 -5.22
C LEU A 54 -12.89 1.22 -4.17
N CYS A 55 -12.03 0.42 -3.53
CA CYS A 55 -12.43 -0.55 -2.50
C CYS A 55 -12.63 0.12 -1.13
N CYS A 56 -11.69 0.98 -0.74
CA CYS A 56 -11.56 1.62 0.55
C CYS A 56 -11.42 3.14 0.36
N PRO A 57 -12.49 3.85 -0.04
CA PRO A 57 -12.44 5.27 -0.44
C PRO A 57 -12.13 6.24 0.71
N PHE A 58 -11.97 5.76 1.93
CA PHE A 58 -11.64 6.56 3.11
C PHE A 58 -10.12 6.75 3.31
N PHE A 59 -9.28 6.00 2.60
CA PHE A 59 -7.83 6.17 2.68
C PHE A 59 -7.38 7.46 1.97
N ASP A 60 -6.51 8.20 2.64
CA ASP A 60 -5.55 9.09 1.98
C ASP A 60 -4.34 8.25 1.57
N ILE A 61 -4.09 8.17 0.27
CA ILE A 61 -3.05 7.32 -0.31
C ILE A 61 -2.00 8.21 -0.96
N GLN A 62 -0.76 8.11 -0.50
CA GLN A 62 0.37 8.84 -1.05
C GLN A 62 1.44 7.89 -1.56
N LEU A 63 1.96 8.19 -2.74
CA LEU A 63 3.11 7.53 -3.35
C LEU A 63 4.25 8.54 -3.34
N HIS A 64 5.32 8.23 -2.60
CA HIS A 64 6.46 9.12 -2.46
C HIS A 64 7.73 8.43 -2.96
N LEU A 65 8.32 9.00 -4.01
CA LEU A 65 9.64 8.64 -4.50
C LEU A 65 10.61 9.69 -4.00
N GLU A 66 11.62 9.26 -3.25
CA GLU A 66 12.67 10.16 -2.79
C GLU A 66 13.57 10.62 -3.94
N ALA A 67 14.22 11.77 -3.76
CA ALA A 67 15.16 12.31 -4.73
C ALA A 67 16.34 11.35 -4.97
N GLU A 68 17.03 11.55 -6.09
CA GLU A 68 18.30 10.86 -6.41
C GLU A 68 18.20 9.33 -6.44
N GLY A 69 17.00 8.79 -6.73
CA GLY A 69 16.77 7.35 -6.77
C GLY A 69 16.68 6.70 -5.38
N GLY A 70 16.31 7.50 -4.38
CA GLY A 70 16.07 7.03 -3.02
C GLY A 70 14.86 6.09 -2.90
N LEU A 71 14.37 5.95 -1.67
CA LEU A 71 13.36 4.96 -1.34
C LEU A 71 12.01 5.27 -1.98
N PHE A 72 11.23 4.21 -2.18
CA PHE A 72 9.86 4.32 -2.61
C PHE A 72 8.92 3.96 -1.46
N TRP A 73 8.01 4.88 -1.13
CA TRP A 73 7.09 4.77 -0.02
C TRP A 73 5.64 4.79 -0.51
N LEU A 74 4.85 3.87 0.03
CA LEU A 74 3.40 3.92 0.02
C LEU A 74 2.95 4.32 1.43
N ARG A 75 2.29 5.47 1.56
CA ARG A 75 1.67 5.90 2.82
C ARG A 75 0.16 5.73 2.73
N LEU A 76 -0.40 5.06 3.73
CA LEU A 76 -1.83 4.83 3.92
C LEU A 76 -2.26 5.46 5.23
N THR A 77 -3.03 6.54 5.14
CA THR A 77 -3.54 7.31 6.27
C THR A 77 -5.01 7.63 6.08
N GLY A 78 -5.63 8.33 7.02
CA GLY A 78 -7.04 8.71 6.89
C GLY A 78 -7.61 9.33 8.14
N ARG A 79 -8.94 9.30 8.24
CA ARG A 79 -9.69 9.79 9.40
C ARG A 79 -9.41 8.95 10.65
N GLU A 80 -9.94 9.40 11.79
CA GLU A 80 -9.90 8.65 13.04
C GLU A 80 -10.38 7.20 12.85
N GLY A 81 -9.63 6.24 13.42
CA GLY A 81 -9.87 4.81 13.26
C GLY A 81 -9.20 4.15 12.05
N THR A 82 -8.63 4.92 11.10
CA THR A 82 -7.94 4.34 9.93
C THR A 82 -6.73 3.49 10.33
N LYS A 83 -5.95 3.94 11.32
CA LYS A 83 -4.79 3.17 11.81
C LYS A 83 -5.21 1.82 12.38
N ASP A 84 -6.22 1.79 13.24
CA ASP A 84 -6.74 0.55 13.83
C ASP A 84 -7.34 -0.38 12.78
N PHE A 85 -8.03 0.18 11.77
CA PHE A 85 -8.50 -0.59 10.62
C PHE A 85 -7.33 -1.29 9.90
N ILE A 86 -6.24 -0.58 9.57
CA ILE A 86 -5.07 -1.20 8.92
C ILE A 86 -4.45 -2.27 9.82
N LYS A 87 -4.42 -2.06 11.14
CA LYS A 87 -3.86 -3.02 12.09
C LYS A 87 -4.63 -4.34 12.15
N VAL A 88 -5.93 -4.31 11.88
CA VAL A 88 -6.81 -5.48 11.93
C VAL A 88 -6.99 -6.08 10.53
N ASP A 89 -7.59 -5.34 9.60
CA ASP A 89 -7.93 -5.81 8.26
C ASP A 89 -6.73 -5.80 7.30
N GLY A 90 -5.80 -4.87 7.51
CA GLY A 90 -4.55 -4.74 6.73
C GLY A 90 -3.37 -5.49 7.33
N ALA A 91 -3.56 -6.28 8.40
CA ALA A 91 -2.47 -6.84 9.22
C ALA A 91 -1.40 -7.60 8.41
N GLU A 92 -1.80 -8.26 7.32
CA GLU A 92 -0.89 -9.01 6.43
C GLU A 92 0.17 -8.13 5.76
N TRP A 93 -0.11 -6.84 5.56
CA TRP A 93 0.86 -5.86 5.08
C TRP A 93 1.89 -5.48 6.15
N ILE A 94 1.51 -5.53 7.43
CA ILE A 94 2.39 -5.20 8.55
C ILE A 94 3.30 -6.39 8.89
N LYS A 95 2.76 -7.61 8.86
CA LYS A 95 3.49 -8.82 9.25
C LYS A 95 4.66 -9.17 8.33
N GLN A 96 4.55 -8.89 7.03
CA GLN A 96 5.58 -9.24 6.03
C GLN A 96 6.81 -8.31 6.06
N ALA A 97 6.77 -7.25 6.86
CA ALA A 97 7.89 -6.33 7.03
C ALA A 97 8.82 -6.70 8.20
N ARG A 98 8.58 -7.84 8.86
CA ARG A 98 9.38 -8.36 9.98
C ARG A 98 10.25 -9.54 9.56
#